data_AF-A0A9D5VKA2-F1
#
_entry.id   AF-A0A9D5VKA2-F1
#
_cell.length_a   1.000
_cell.length_b   1.000
_cell.length_c   1.000
_cell.angle_alpha   90.00
_cell.angle_beta   90.00
_cell.angle_gamma   90.00
#
_symmetry.space_group_name_H-M   'P 1'
#
loop_
_entity.id
_entity.type
_entity.pdbx_description
1 polymer ?
#
loop_
_entity_poly.entity_id
_entity_poly.type
_entity_poly.pdbx_seq_one_letter_code
_entity_poly.pdbx_strand_id
1 'polypeptide(L)'
;MFKEINIQSCDPQHLDSLWIKNRAGMHPLYLTIGADLQKYYPIRRIVDAIEESLLRTHIHPYFPYPIYLIHQDLPESNYLEVFDSLNSLPKHHQFKSKIPSGREKYFFKKISILRPLLLSISYETLFEKIYELKSLQRKYLRLLREVDYLEGVNEQIKMANRPLKGVHSRGKVSSE
;
A
#
# COMPACT_ATOMS: atom_id res chain seq x y z
N MET A 1 -5.03 17.66 7.34
CA MET A 1 -5.31 19.05 6.91
C MET A 1 -5.23 19.08 5.40
N PHE A 2 -6.32 19.53 4.79
CA PHE A 2 -6.37 19.66 3.34
C PHE A 2 -5.45 20.78 2.85
N LYS A 3 -4.87 20.58 1.67
CA LYS A 3 -4.20 21.66 0.94
C LYS A 3 -5.11 22.14 -0.18
N GLU A 4 -5.26 23.46 -0.25
CA GLU A 4 -5.99 24.15 -1.31
C GLU A 4 -5.16 24.20 -2.59
N ILE A 5 -5.84 24.01 -3.72
CA ILE A 5 -5.31 24.24 -5.04
C ILE A 5 -6.34 25.07 -5.82
N ASN A 6 -5.91 26.22 -6.34
CA ASN A 6 -6.73 27.03 -7.23
C ASN A 6 -6.40 26.70 -8.69
N ILE A 7 -7.42 26.34 -9.47
CA ILE A 7 -7.31 25.98 -10.89
C ILE A 7 -7.58 27.23 -11.73
N GLN A 8 -6.54 27.66 -12.46
CA GLN A 8 -6.58 28.88 -13.26
C GLN A 8 -6.62 28.62 -14.77
N SER A 9 -6.25 27.42 -15.21
CA SER A 9 -6.28 27.02 -16.63
C SER A 9 -6.67 25.55 -16.77
N CYS A 10 -7.35 25.23 -17.88
CA CYS A 10 -7.64 23.86 -18.31
C CYS A 10 -6.55 23.28 -19.23
N ASP A 11 -5.43 23.99 -19.44
CA ASP A 11 -4.36 23.51 -20.29
C ASP A 11 -3.76 22.19 -19.73
N PRO A 12 -3.65 21.13 -20.54
CA PRO A 12 -3.18 19.82 -20.09
C PRO A 12 -1.84 19.86 -19.34
N GLN A 13 -0.85 20.57 -19.90
CA GLN A 13 0.48 20.69 -19.30
C GLN A 13 0.45 21.46 -17.97
N HIS A 14 -0.43 22.46 -17.87
CA HIS A 14 -0.57 23.23 -16.65
C HIS A 14 -1.12 22.35 -15.53
N LEU A 15 -2.23 21.64 -15.78
CA LEU A 15 -2.85 20.73 -14.83
C LEU A 15 -1.90 19.61 -14.39
N ASP A 16 -1.20 18.98 -15.34
CA ASP A 16 -0.27 17.90 -15.04
C ASP A 16 0.89 18.40 -14.15
N SER A 17 1.44 19.59 -14.45
CA SER A 17 2.48 20.23 -13.63
C SER A 17 1.98 20.59 -12.23
N LEU A 18 0.71 20.95 -12.12
CA LEU A 18 0.07 21.38 -10.90
C LEU A 18 -0.03 20.21 -9.91
N TRP A 19 -0.36 19.01 -10.39
CA TRP A 19 -0.39 17.80 -9.56
C TRP A 19 0.98 17.43 -9.00
N ILE A 20 2.02 17.52 -9.83
CA ILE A 20 3.40 17.22 -9.44
C ILE A 20 3.88 18.23 -8.40
N LYS A 21 3.73 19.53 -8.68
CA LYS A 21 4.14 20.62 -7.78
C LYS A 21 3.46 20.51 -6.42
N ASN A 22 2.18 20.14 -6.43
CA ASN A 22 1.41 20.00 -5.20
C ASN A 22 1.52 18.63 -4.55
N ARG A 23 2.30 17.69 -5.10
CA ARG A 23 2.45 16.31 -4.59
C ARG A 23 1.10 15.64 -4.36
N ALA A 24 0.24 15.72 -5.38
CA ALA A 24 -1.07 15.07 -5.36
C ALA A 24 -0.94 13.57 -5.05
N GLY A 25 -1.84 13.06 -4.20
CA GLY A 25 -1.78 11.70 -3.68
C GLY A 25 -0.91 11.48 -2.43
N MET A 26 -0.23 12.50 -1.90
CA MET A 26 0.53 12.40 -0.63
C MET A 26 -0.22 12.95 0.59
N HIS A 27 -1.28 13.71 0.36
CA HIS A 27 -2.12 14.36 1.36
C HIS A 27 -3.46 14.71 0.71
N PRO A 28 -4.53 14.86 1.50
CA PRO A 28 -5.84 15.19 0.95
C PRO A 28 -5.85 16.62 0.39
N LEU A 29 -6.46 16.80 -0.77
CA LEU A 29 -6.50 18.06 -1.51
C LEU A 29 -7.95 18.50 -1.73
N TYR A 30 -8.18 19.81 -1.76
CA TYR A 30 -9.39 20.35 -2.37
C TYR A 30 -9.03 21.37 -3.45
N LEU A 31 -9.86 21.41 -4.47
CA LEU A 31 -9.72 22.23 -5.65
C LEU A 31 -10.75 23.35 -5.58
N THR A 32 -10.32 24.57 -5.87
CA THR A 32 -11.17 25.72 -6.15
C THR A 32 -10.94 26.14 -7.60
N ILE A 33 -11.97 26.69 -8.24
CA ILE A 33 -11.88 27.14 -9.64
C ILE A 33 -11.74 28.66 -9.64
N GLY A 34 -10.75 29.16 -10.37
CA GLY A 34 -10.53 30.59 -10.53
C GLY A 34 -11.71 31.27 -11.22
N ALA A 35 -12.06 32.48 -10.76
CA ALA A 35 -13.20 33.25 -11.26
C ALA A 35 -13.14 33.49 -12.78
N ASP A 36 -11.94 33.73 -13.32
CA ASP A 36 -11.76 33.93 -14.77
C ASP A 36 -12.10 32.66 -15.55
N LEU A 37 -11.69 31.49 -15.05
CA LEU A 37 -11.95 30.22 -15.72
C LEU A 37 -13.45 29.89 -15.73
N GLN A 38 -14.15 30.14 -14.62
CA GLN A 38 -15.60 29.96 -14.51
C GLN A 38 -16.39 30.84 -15.49
N LYS A 39 -15.87 32.03 -15.79
CA LYS A 39 -16.52 32.97 -16.71
C LYS A 39 -16.52 32.48 -18.15
N TYR A 40 -15.45 31.80 -18.58
CA TYR A 40 -15.23 31.43 -19.97
C TYR A 40 -15.54 29.96 -20.27
N TYR A 41 -15.52 29.09 -19.26
CA TYR A 41 -15.71 27.65 -19.44
C TYR A 41 -16.86 27.12 -18.59
N PRO A 42 -17.76 26.30 -19.17
CA PRO A 42 -18.77 25.61 -18.38
C PRO A 42 -18.10 24.63 -17.42
N ILE A 43 -18.63 24.53 -16.20
CA ILE A 43 -18.09 23.68 -15.13
C ILE A 43 -17.80 22.25 -15.59
N ARG A 44 -18.67 21.69 -16.43
CA ARG A 44 -18.50 20.33 -16.96
C ARG A 44 -17.18 20.15 -17.72
N ARG A 45 -16.82 21.10 -18.58
CA ARG A 45 -15.55 21.05 -19.34
C ARG A 45 -14.33 21.15 -18.43
N ILE A 46 -14.45 21.91 -17.34
CA ILE A 46 -13.38 22.05 -16.37
C ILE A 46 -13.18 20.73 -15.62
N VAL A 47 -14.28 20.09 -15.20
CA VAL A 47 -14.25 18.76 -14.58
C VAL A 47 -13.65 17.73 -15.52
N ASP A 48 -14.13 17.65 -16.77
CA ASP A 48 -13.61 16.70 -17.76
C ASP A 48 -12.08 16.88 -17.95
N ALA A 49 -11.60 18.12 -18.04
CA ALA A 49 -10.16 18.42 -18.17
C ALA A 49 -9.34 17.97 -16.93
N ILE A 50 -9.89 18.12 -15.73
CA ILE A 50 -9.27 17.65 -14.48
C ILE A 50 -9.20 16.12 -14.47
N GLU A 51 -10.31 15.44 -14.80
CA GLU A 51 -10.37 13.98 -14.83
C GLU A 51 -9.37 13.39 -15.83
N GLU A 52 -9.31 13.95 -17.04
CA GLU A 52 -8.34 13.56 -18.06
C GLU A 52 -6.90 13.75 -17.57
N SER A 53 -6.61 14.86 -16.89
CA SER A 53 -5.28 15.12 -16.34
C SER A 53 -4.89 14.15 -15.22
N LEU A 54 -5.83 13.82 -14.33
CA LEU A 54 -5.61 12.81 -13.30
C LEU A 54 -5.36 11.42 -13.91
N LEU A 55 -6.09 11.05 -14.96
CA LEU A 55 -5.87 9.81 -15.70
C LEU A 55 -4.49 9.76 -16.36
N ARG A 56 -4.08 10.83 -17.07
CA ARG A 56 -2.76 10.94 -17.71
C ARG A 56 -1.60 10.85 -16.72
N THR A 57 -1.75 11.46 -15.54
CA THR A 57 -0.73 11.45 -14.50
C THR A 57 -0.77 10.20 -13.61
N HIS A 58 -1.68 9.26 -13.90
CA HIS A 58 -1.92 8.07 -13.09
C HIS A 58 -2.17 8.39 -11.60
N ILE A 59 -2.87 9.48 -11.32
CA ILE A 59 -3.30 9.86 -9.98
C ILE A 59 -4.78 9.49 -9.84
N HIS A 60 -5.09 8.70 -8.82
CA HIS A 60 -6.47 8.34 -8.55
C HIS A 60 -7.10 9.36 -7.58
N PRO A 61 -8.27 9.92 -7.88
CA PRO A 61 -8.89 10.97 -7.06
C PRO A 61 -9.24 10.51 -5.65
N TYR A 62 -9.42 9.21 -5.42
CA TYR A 62 -9.72 8.66 -4.09
C TYR A 62 -8.52 8.00 -3.39
N PHE A 63 -7.38 7.82 -4.07
CA PHE A 63 -6.26 7.03 -3.52
C PHE A 63 -4.89 7.54 -4.02
N PRO A 64 -3.87 7.68 -3.15
CA PRO A 64 -3.81 7.30 -1.72
C PRO A 64 -4.52 8.26 -0.76
N TYR A 65 -4.75 9.49 -1.20
CA TYR A 65 -5.49 10.51 -0.45
C TYR A 65 -6.47 11.20 -1.40
N PRO A 66 -7.65 11.62 -0.89
CA PRO A 66 -8.70 12.13 -1.74
C PRO A 66 -8.40 13.52 -2.30
N ILE A 67 -8.91 13.77 -3.50
CA ILE A 67 -8.94 15.06 -4.19
C ILE A 67 -10.42 15.41 -4.36
N TYR A 68 -10.83 16.54 -3.78
CA TYR A 68 -12.20 17.04 -3.85
C TYR A 68 -12.29 18.30 -4.68
N LEU A 69 -13.38 18.51 -5.40
CA LEU A 69 -13.68 19.80 -6.03
C LEU A 69 -14.70 20.56 -5.20
N ILE A 70 -14.45 21.83 -4.90
CA ILE A 70 -15.44 22.70 -4.27
C ILE A 70 -16.06 23.58 -5.35
N HIS A 71 -17.35 23.38 -5.61
CA HIS A 71 -18.12 24.18 -6.56
C HIS A 71 -19.61 24.18 -6.21
N GLN A 72 -20.29 25.32 -6.41
CA GLN A 72 -21.72 25.46 -6.10
C GLN A 72 -22.58 24.62 -7.05
N ASP A 73 -22.23 24.61 -8.33
CA ASP A 73 -22.83 23.69 -9.29
C ASP A 73 -22.22 22.30 -9.11
N LEU A 74 -23.06 21.31 -8.86
CA LEU A 74 -22.70 19.90 -8.68
C LEU A 74 -22.90 19.15 -10.01
N PRO A 75 -21.94 19.17 -10.95
CA PRO A 75 -22.03 18.32 -12.12
C PRO A 75 -21.99 16.86 -11.68
N GLU A 76 -22.79 16.01 -12.33
CA GLU A 76 -22.70 14.56 -12.17
C GLU A 76 -21.33 14.07 -12.70
N SER A 77 -20.36 13.91 -11.80
CA SER A 77 -19.09 13.25 -12.08
C SER A 77 -19.04 11.90 -11.39
N ASN A 78 -18.64 10.87 -12.13
CA ASN A 78 -18.40 9.54 -11.59
C ASN A 78 -16.97 9.37 -11.07
N TYR A 79 -16.05 10.27 -11.42
CA TYR A 79 -14.62 10.12 -11.14
C TYR A 79 -14.15 11.05 -10.02
N LEU A 80 -14.73 12.24 -9.88
CA LEU A 80 -14.31 13.25 -8.91
C LEU A 80 -15.50 13.68 -8.03
N GLU A 81 -15.35 13.59 -6.72
CA GLU A 81 -16.37 14.11 -5.80
C GLU A 81 -16.37 15.64 -5.79
N VAL A 82 -17.55 16.21 -6.02
CA VAL A 82 -17.79 17.66 -5.98
C VAL A 82 -18.63 17.99 -4.76
N PHE A 83 -18.22 19.02 -4.02
CA PHE A 83 -18.86 19.52 -2.82
C PHE A 83 -19.24 20.99 -3.00
N ASP A 84 -20.36 21.38 -2.40
CA ASP A 84 -20.86 22.76 -2.44
C ASP A 84 -19.96 23.75 -1.68
N SER A 85 -19.27 23.29 -0.65
CA SER A 85 -18.57 24.14 0.31
C SER A 85 -17.45 23.39 1.03
N LEU A 86 -16.54 24.15 1.66
CA LEU A 86 -15.48 23.56 2.47
C LEU A 86 -16.00 22.84 3.73
N ASN A 87 -17.18 23.25 4.22
CA ASN A 87 -17.79 22.68 5.42
C ASN A 87 -18.42 21.31 5.18
N SER A 88 -18.80 20.99 3.95
CA SER A 88 -19.33 19.67 3.58
C SER A 88 -18.24 18.63 3.34
N LEU A 89 -16.97 19.05 3.29
CA LEU A 89 -15.85 18.11 3.18
C LEU A 89 -15.77 17.14 4.38
N PRO A 90 -15.36 15.89 4.16
CA PRO A 90 -15.27 14.91 5.23
C PRO A 90 -14.29 15.32 6.35
N LYS A 91 -14.84 15.43 7.58
CA LYS A 91 -14.10 15.94 8.75
C LYS A 91 -12.90 15.08 9.15
N HIS A 92 -12.90 13.79 8.85
CA HIS A 92 -11.81 12.88 9.19
C HIS A 92 -10.46 13.23 8.52
N HIS A 93 -10.49 14.00 7.43
CA HIS A 93 -9.29 14.55 6.76
C HIS A 93 -8.94 15.99 7.19
N GLN A 94 -9.88 16.70 7.85
CA GLN A 94 -9.69 18.07 8.35
C GLN A 94 -8.78 18.09 9.58
N PHE A 95 -8.83 17.08 10.44
CA PHE A 95 -7.91 16.97 11.57
C PHE A 95 -6.47 16.75 11.10
N LYS A 96 -5.47 17.11 11.92
CA LYS A 96 -4.08 16.71 11.69
C LYS A 96 -4.09 15.18 11.53
N SER A 97 -3.98 14.69 10.31
CA SER A 97 -3.67 13.28 10.06
C SER A 97 -2.47 13.01 10.94
N LYS A 98 -2.59 12.10 11.92
CA LYS A 98 -1.44 11.70 12.72
C LYS A 98 -0.31 11.47 11.73
N ILE A 99 0.82 12.15 11.93
CA ILE A 99 2.00 11.94 11.10
C ILE A 99 2.15 10.43 11.02
N PRO A 100 2.13 9.84 9.81
CA PRO A 100 2.09 8.40 9.70
C PRO A 100 3.25 7.84 10.52
N SER A 101 2.92 6.91 11.40
CA SER A 101 3.86 6.25 12.27
C SER A 101 4.99 5.63 11.43
N GLY A 102 6.13 5.31 12.06
CA GLY A 102 7.24 4.69 11.33
C GLY A 102 6.83 3.45 10.52
N ARG A 103 5.87 2.67 11.04
CA ARG A 103 5.28 1.52 10.35
C ARG A 103 4.45 1.94 9.13
N GLU A 104 3.57 2.93 9.24
CA GLU A 104 2.75 3.40 8.13
C GLU A 104 3.59 4.02 7.02
N LYS A 105 4.60 4.84 7.36
CA LYS A 105 5.56 5.38 6.38
C LYS A 105 6.30 4.28 5.64
N TYR A 106 6.70 3.22 6.35
CA TYR A 106 7.32 2.05 5.75
C TYR A 106 6.37 1.35 4.77
N PHE A 107 5.10 1.15 5.15
CA PHE A 107 4.09 0.57 4.25
C PHE A 107 3.83 1.43 3.02
N PHE A 108 3.66 2.74 3.18
CA PHE A 108 3.50 3.66 2.04
C PHE A 108 4.69 3.61 1.09
N LYS A 109 5.92 3.58 1.63
CA LYS A 109 7.14 3.44 0.81
C LYS A 109 7.19 2.10 0.07
N LYS A 110 6.76 1.02 0.74
CA LYS A 110 6.70 -0.31 0.12
C LYS A 110 5.65 -0.33 -1.00
N ILE A 111 4.47 0.25 -0.78
CA ILE A 111 3.40 0.36 -1.77
C ILE A 111 3.85 1.23 -2.94
N SER A 112 4.53 2.36 -2.72
CA SER A 112 5.01 3.22 -3.81
C SER A 112 6.05 2.54 -4.71
N ILE A 113 6.84 1.62 -4.16
CA ILE A 113 7.82 0.83 -4.94
C ILE A 113 7.13 -0.31 -5.68
N LEU A 114 6.13 -0.95 -5.06
CA LEU A 114 5.41 -2.09 -5.66
C LEU A 114 4.39 -1.64 -6.71
N ARG A 115 3.83 -0.43 -6.59
CA ARG A 115 2.79 0.08 -7.50
C ARG A 115 3.22 0.10 -8.97
N PRO A 116 4.39 0.66 -9.36
CA PRO A 116 4.87 0.60 -10.74
C PRO A 116 5.06 -0.84 -11.23
N LEU A 117 5.55 -1.72 -10.35
CA LEU A 117 5.80 -3.14 -10.63
C LEU A 117 4.50 -3.92 -10.86
N LEU A 118 3.44 -3.58 -10.13
CA LEU A 118 2.10 -4.17 -10.31
C LEU A 118 1.40 -3.62 -11.56
N LEU A 119 1.59 -2.34 -11.88
CA LEU A 119 1.02 -1.73 -13.09
C LEU A 119 1.71 -2.23 -14.38
N SER A 120 2.94 -2.73 -14.29
CA SER A 120 3.69 -3.26 -15.44
C SER A 120 3.44 -4.75 -15.73
N ILE A 121 2.72 -5.47 -14.88
CA ILE A 121 2.51 -6.92 -15.00
C ILE A 121 1.02 -7.18 -15.28
N SER A 122 0.70 -8.01 -16.27
CA SER A 122 -0.70 -8.33 -16.56
C SER A 122 -1.34 -9.09 -15.40
N TYR A 123 -2.64 -8.93 -15.23
CA TYR A 123 -3.39 -9.63 -14.17
C TYR A 123 -3.22 -11.15 -14.28
N GLU A 124 -3.13 -11.71 -15.49
CA GLU A 124 -2.89 -13.14 -15.69
C GLU A 124 -1.52 -13.56 -15.12
N THR A 125 -0.46 -12.78 -15.38
CA THR A 125 0.89 -13.13 -14.90
C THR A 125 0.99 -13.06 -13.38
N LEU A 126 0.28 -12.12 -12.74
CA LEU A 126 0.20 -12.06 -11.27
C LEU A 126 -0.51 -13.29 -10.68
N PHE A 127 -1.58 -13.73 -11.33
CA PHE A 127 -2.36 -14.88 -10.87
C PHE A 127 -1.57 -16.18 -10.98
N GLU A 128 -0.88 -16.39 -12.11
CA GLU A 128 0.02 -17.53 -12.31
C GLU A 128 1.11 -17.57 -11.24
N LYS A 129 1.75 -16.43 -10.96
CA LYS A 129 2.83 -16.32 -9.97
C LYS A 129 2.35 -16.60 -8.54
N ILE A 130 1.14 -16.17 -8.19
CA ILE A 130 0.51 -16.51 -6.90
C ILE A 130 0.27 -18.03 -6.81
N TYR A 131 -0.17 -18.65 -7.90
CA TYR A 131 -0.44 -20.08 -7.94
C TYR A 131 0.85 -20.91 -7.81
N GLU A 132 1.92 -20.51 -8.50
CA GLU A 132 3.25 -21.11 -8.38
C GLU A 132 3.78 -21.02 -6.95
N LEU A 133 3.73 -19.83 -6.33
CA LEU A 133 4.18 -19.60 -4.96
C LEU A 133 3.40 -20.45 -3.96
N LYS A 134 2.09 -20.62 -4.14
CA LYS A 134 1.26 -21.49 -3.31
C LYS A 134 1.66 -22.96 -3.45
N SER A 135 2.02 -23.39 -4.66
CA SER A 135 2.52 -24.76 -4.91
C SER A 135 3.87 -24.99 -4.20
N LEU A 136 4.77 -24.00 -4.26
CA LEU A 136 6.08 -24.05 -3.64
C LEU A 136 5.97 -24.05 -2.11
N GLN A 137 5.09 -23.23 -1.55
CA GLN A 137 4.83 -23.20 -0.12
C GLN A 137 4.36 -24.58 0.41
N ARG A 138 3.47 -25.27 -0.33
CA ARG A 138 3.03 -26.62 0.03
C ARG A 138 4.17 -27.64 -0.01
N LYS A 139 5.03 -27.57 -1.04
CA LYS A 139 6.22 -28.43 -1.15
C LYS A 139 7.19 -28.18 0.00
N TYR A 140 7.46 -26.92 0.32
CA TYR A 140 8.35 -26.52 1.41
C TYR A 140 7.83 -27.00 2.77
N LEU A 141 6.52 -26.89 3.01
CA LEU A 141 5.89 -27.36 4.25
C LEU A 141 5.98 -28.89 4.40
N ARG A 142 5.95 -29.64 3.29
CA ARG A 142 6.16 -31.10 3.31
C ARG A 142 7.61 -31.44 3.67
N LEU A 143 8.57 -30.76 3.06
CA LEU A 143 10.00 -30.95 3.35
C LEU A 143 10.34 -30.62 4.80
N LEU A 144 9.77 -29.54 5.36
CA LEU A 144 9.95 -29.16 6.76
C LEU A 144 9.50 -30.28 7.71
N ARG A 145 8.33 -30.87 7.48
CA ARG A 145 7.83 -31.99 8.31
C ARG A 145 8.71 -33.23 8.20
N GLU A 146 9.28 -33.47 7.03
CA GLU A 146 10.19 -34.59 6.81
C GLU A 146 11.52 -34.37 7.55
N VAL A 147 12.05 -33.15 7.54
CA VAL A 147 13.23 -32.77 8.34
C VAL A 147 12.94 -32.93 9.84
N ASP A 148 11.82 -32.39 10.33
CA ASP A 148 11.43 -32.51 11.75
C ASP A 148 11.33 -33.99 12.18
N TYR A 149 10.78 -34.84 11.32
CA TYR A 149 10.71 -36.28 11.56
C TYR A 149 12.09 -36.92 11.64
N LEU A 150 12.97 -36.63 10.68
CA LEU A 150 14.33 -37.19 10.64
C LEU A 150 15.18 -36.71 11.83
N GLU A 151 15.02 -35.46 12.26
CA GLU A 151 15.65 -34.94 13.47
C GLU A 151 15.17 -35.70 14.72
N GLY A 152 13.85 -35.93 14.85
CA GLY A 152 13.30 -36.73 15.94
C GLY A 152 13.83 -38.18 15.99
N VAL A 153 13.95 -38.84 14.84
CA VAL A 153 14.56 -40.18 14.75
C VAL A 153 16.03 -40.15 15.15
N ASN A 154 16.78 -39.13 14.71
CA ASN A 154 18.19 -38.99 15.04
C ASN A 154 18.40 -38.75 16.54
N GLU A 155 17.53 -37.98 17.20
CA GLU A 155 17.55 -37.82 18.66
C GLU A 155 17.30 -39.14 19.39
N GLN A 156 16.33 -39.94 18.94
CA GLN A 156 16.06 -41.24 19.54
C GLN A 156 17.26 -42.19 19.41
N ILE A 157 17.92 -42.23 18.25
CA ILE A 157 19.14 -43.02 18.04
C ILE A 157 20.26 -42.55 18.96
N LYS A 158 20.44 -41.23 19.11
CA LYS A 158 21.42 -40.65 20.04
C LYS A 158 21.12 -41.00 21.49
N MET A 159 19.84 -41.03 21.89
CA MET A 159 19.43 -41.44 23.24
C MET A 159 19.65 -42.93 23.48
N ALA A 160 19.34 -43.79 22.50
CA ALA A 160 19.55 -45.24 22.59
C ALA A 160 21.03 -45.62 22.67
N ASN A 161 21.91 -44.86 22.01
CA ASN A 161 23.36 -45.06 22.00
C ASN A 161 24.09 -44.33 23.13
N ARG A 162 23.40 -43.77 24.13
CA ARG A 162 24.08 -43.19 25.30
C ARG A 162 24.74 -44.31 26.10
N PRO A 163 26.07 -44.25 26.33
CA PRO A 163 26.72 -45.24 27.18
C PRO A 163 26.15 -45.15 28.59
N LEU A 164 25.77 -46.30 29.15
CA LEU A 164 25.35 -46.42 30.55
C LEU A 164 26.47 -45.88 31.44
N LYS A 165 26.25 -44.73 32.09
CA LYS A 165 27.19 -44.18 33.06
C LYS A 165 27.26 -45.12 34.27
N GLY A 166 28.35 -45.89 34.32
CA GLY A 166 29.06 -46.34 35.52
C GLY A 166 28.23 -46.95 36.65
N VAL A 167 28.02 -48.27 36.61
CA VAL A 167 27.92 -49.06 37.84
C VAL A 167 29.35 -49.22 38.38
N HIS A 168 29.77 -48.33 39.28
CA HIS A 168 30.99 -48.52 40.07
C HIS A 168 30.75 -49.65 41.09
N SER A 169 31.14 -50.88 40.74
CA SER A 169 31.37 -51.94 41.72
C SER A 169 32.65 -51.61 42.50
N ARG A 170 32.52 -50.98 43.67
CA ARG A 170 33.60 -50.89 44.66
C ARG A 170 33.87 -52.29 45.25
N GLY A 171 34.73 -53.07 44.59
CA GLY A 171 35.42 -54.19 45.22
C GLY A 171 36.58 -53.66 46.04
N LYS A 172 36.41 -53.58 47.36
CA LYS A 172 37.55 -53.46 48.28
C LYS A 172 38.31 -54.78 48.24
N VAL A 173 39.52 -54.78 47.67
CA VAL A 173 40.50 -55.84 47.95
C VAL A 173 41.31 -55.35 49.15
N SER A 174 41.04 -55.96 50.30
CA SER A 174 41.83 -55.85 51.52
C SER A 174 43.13 -56.62 51.33
N SER A 175 44.25 -55.92 51.44
CA SER A 175 45.58 -56.46 51.59
C SER A 175 45.83 -56.84 53.05
N GLU A 176 46.10 -58.12 53.29
CA GLU A 176 46.99 -58.64 54.33
C GLU A 176 47.78 -59.83 53.76
#